data_AF-A0A0F9CE52-F1
#
_entry.id   AF-A0A0F9CE52-F1
#
_cell.length_a   1.000
_cell.length_b   1.000
_cell.length_c   1.000
_cell.angle_alpha   90.00
_cell.angle_beta   90.00
_cell.angle_gamma   90.00
#
_symmetry.space_group_name_H-M   'P 1'
#
loop_
_entity.id
_entity.type
_entity.pdbx_description
1 polymer ?
#
loop_
_entity_poly.entity_id
_entity_poly.type
_entity_poly.pdbx_seq_one_letter_code
_entity_poly.pdbx_strand_id
1 'polypeptide(L)' 'MITIRYQAGDGYTESKSFDNVQAARKWAEKWVGKHPEIGLGTYAISDDGISVITAHGVSIYRLFGISPEDRRVES' A
#
# COMPACT_ATOMS: atom_id res chain seq x y z
N MET A 1 9.65 8.92 -9.88
CA MET A 1 8.19 9.10 -9.90
C MET A 1 7.54 7.85 -9.31
N ILE A 2 6.60 8.03 -8.40
CA ILE A 2 5.92 6.94 -7.69
C ILE A 2 4.47 6.93 -8.18
N THR A 3 3.95 5.77 -8.57
CA THR A 3 2.56 5.64 -8.98
C THR A 3 1.87 4.67 -8.05
N ILE A 4 0.79 5.12 -7.42
CA ILE A 4 -0.04 4.31 -6.55
C ILE A 4 -1.34 4.01 -7.28
N ARG A 5 -1.69 2.74 -7.37
CA ARG A 5 -2.96 2.27 -7.92
C ARG A 5 -3.79 1.66 -6.79
N TYR A 6 -4.95 2.25 -6.56
CA TYR A 6 -5.98 1.81 -5.65
C TYR A 6 -7.05 1.02 -6.42
N GLN A 7 -7.53 -0.06 -5.83
CA GLN A 7 -8.62 -0.88 -6.31
C GLN A 7 -9.56 -1.21 -5.15
N ALA A 8 -10.83 -0.85 -5.28
CA ALA A 8 -11.89 -1.19 -4.34
C ALA A 8 -12.54 -2.53 -4.72
N GLY A 9 -13.17 -3.19 -3.74
CA GLY A 9 -13.94 -4.42 -3.95
C GLY A 9 -15.09 -4.27 -4.95
N ASP A 10 -15.69 -3.07 -5.06
CA ASP A 10 -16.78 -2.76 -6.00
C ASP A 10 -16.31 -2.56 -7.46
N GLY A 11 -15.03 -2.82 -7.76
CA GLY A 11 -14.44 -2.65 -9.09
C GLY A 11 -13.97 -1.23 -9.41
N TYR A 12 -14.16 -0.28 -8.50
CA TYR A 12 -13.61 1.07 -8.63
C TYR A 12 -12.07 1.02 -8.56
N THR A 13 -11.41 1.70 -9.51
CA THR A 13 -9.95 1.78 -9.56
C THR A 13 -9.53 3.24 -9.71
N GLU A 14 -8.59 3.70 -8.89
CA GLU A 14 -7.99 5.04 -9.01
C GLU A 14 -6.46 4.91 -9.06
N SER A 15 -5.81 5.66 -9.96
CA SER A 15 -4.35 5.69 -10.05
C SER A 15 -3.86 7.12 -9.90
N LYS A 16 -2.86 7.32 -9.05
CA LYS A 16 -2.29 8.65 -8.80
C LYS A 16 -0.77 8.59 -8.70
N SER A 17 -0.13 9.57 -9.32
CA SER A 17 1.33 9.68 -9.31
C SER A 17 1.79 10.79 -8.37
N PHE A 18 2.96 10.55 -7.77
CA PHE A 18 3.57 11.39 -6.77
C PHE A 18 5.09 11.47 -6.99
N ASP A 19 5.66 12.63 -6.71
CA ASP A 19 7.11 12.82 -6.73
C ASP A 19 7.78 12.42 -5.41
N ASN A 20 7.01 12.37 -4.32
CA ASN A 20 7.51 12.12 -2.97
C ASN A 20 6.78 10.94 -2.28
N VAL A 21 7.55 10.12 -1.57
CA VAL A 21 7.05 8.94 -0.83
C VAL A 21 6.07 9.35 0.27
N GLN A 22 6.31 10.46 0.98
CA GLN A 22 5.40 10.89 2.06
C GLN A 22 4.01 11.29 1.51
N ALA A 23 3.96 11.92 0.34
CA ALA A 23 2.70 12.29 -0.30
C ALA A 23 1.96 11.03 -0.79
N ALA A 24 2.68 10.10 -1.41
CA ALA A 24 2.15 8.81 -1.83
C ALA A 24 1.60 8.00 -0.65
N ARG A 25 2.35 7.95 0.46
CA ARG A 25 1.96 7.28 1.70
C ARG A 25 0.69 7.87 2.29
N LYS A 26 0.63 9.20 2.47
CA LYS A 26 -0.56 9.87 3.04
C LYS A 26 -1.83 9.61 2.21
N TRP A 27 -1.67 9.55 0.88
CA TRP A 27 -2.79 9.20 0.00
C TRP A 27 -3.17 7.72 0.13
N ALA A 28 -2.19 6.81 0.20
CA ALA A 28 -2.45 5.39 0.39
C ALA A 28 -3.11 5.09 1.76
N GLU A 29 -2.64 5.72 2.83
CA GLU A 29 -3.19 5.59 4.19
C GLU A 29 -4.65 6.03 4.29
N LYS A 30 -5.11 6.93 3.41
CA LYS A 30 -6.53 7.33 3.33
C LYS A 30 -7.43 6.17 2.88
N TRP A 31 -6.90 5.26 2.08
CA TRP A 31 -7.65 4.18 1.44
C TRP A 31 -7.52 2.84 2.15
N VAL A 32 -6.30 2.47 2.58
CA VAL A 32 -6.04 1.18 3.26
C VAL A 32 -5.80 1.30 4.76
N GLY A 33 -5.82 2.52 5.31
CA GLY A 33 -5.52 2.77 6.71
C GLY A 33 -4.01 2.88 7.00
N LYS A 34 -3.67 3.11 8.27
CA LYS A 34 -2.29 3.32 8.73
C LYS A 34 -1.47 2.03 8.84
N HIS A 35 -2.14 0.91 9.08
CA HIS A 35 -1.54 -0.41 9.29
C HIS A 35 -2.19 -1.41 8.33
N PRO A 36 -2.00 -1.24 7.00
CA PRO A 36 -2.55 -2.19 6.06
C PRO A 36 -1.79 -3.51 6.13
N GLU A 37 -2.48 -4.60 5.80
CA GLU A 37 -1.82 -5.88 5.61
C GLU A 37 -1.02 -5.83 4.31
N ILE A 38 0.27 -6.09 4.37
CA ILE A 38 1.10 -6.15 3.17
C ILE A 38 0.98 -7.56 2.61
N GLY A 39 0.57 -7.69 1.34
CA GLY A 39 0.55 -8.95 0.60
C GLY A 39 1.81 -9.10 -0.23
N LEU A 40 2.63 -10.11 0.08
CA LEU A 40 3.86 -10.48 -0.66
C LEU A 40 4.85 -9.34 -0.97
N GLY A 41 4.71 -8.16 -0.35
CA GLY A 41 5.55 -6.99 -0.59
C GLY A 41 5.22 -6.20 -1.86
N THR A 42 4.18 -6.60 -2.59
CA THR A 42 3.79 -6.02 -3.88
C THR A 42 2.51 -5.20 -3.78
N TYR A 43 1.63 -5.53 -2.83
CA TYR A 43 0.39 -4.80 -2.58
C TYR A 43 0.12 -4.66 -1.07
N ALA A 44 -0.76 -3.73 -0.73
CA ALA A 44 -1.27 -3.47 0.61
C ALA A 44 -2.80 -3.63 0.58
N ILE A 45 -3.36 -4.32 1.55
CA ILE A 45 -4.79 -4.55 1.72
C ILE A 45 -5.26 -3.75 2.94
N SER A 46 -6.42 -3.11 2.84
CA SER A 46 -7.08 -2.52 4.01
C SER A 46 -7.40 -3.56 5.07
N ASP A 47 -7.50 -3.13 6.32
CA ASP A 47 -7.96 -3.98 7.43
C ASP A 47 -9.32 -4.64 7.15
N ASP A 48 -10.26 -3.91 6.52
CA ASP A 48 -11.55 -4.46 6.07
C ASP A 48 -11.45 -5.46 4.90
N GLY A 49 -10.26 -5.70 4.32
CA GLY A 49 -10.05 -6.65 3.21
C GLY A 49 -10.63 -6.22 1.84
N ILE A 50 -11.34 -5.09 1.77
CA ILE A 50 -12.06 -4.64 0.57
C ILE A 50 -11.15 -3.88 -0.41
N SER A 51 -10.20 -3.12 0.13
CA SER A 51 -9.39 -2.18 -0.64
C SER A 51 -7.98 -2.68 -0.82
N VAL A 52 -7.46 -2.61 -2.04
CA VAL A 52 -6.09 -3.03 -2.38
C VAL A 52 -5.34 -1.87 -3.02
N ILE A 53 -4.09 -1.69 -2.62
CA ILE A 53 -3.17 -0.73 -3.19
C ILE A 53 -1.93 -1.42 -3.73
N THR A 54 -1.51 -1.03 -4.93
CA THR A 54 -0.23 -1.40 -5.53
C THR A 54 0.62 -0.15 -5.74
N ALA A 55 1.92 -0.26 -5.50
CA ALA A 55 2.87 0.83 -5.69
C ALA A 55 3.90 0.47 -6.77
N HIS A 56 4.11 1.41 -7.69
CA HIS A 56 5.13 1.35 -8.73
C HIS A 56 6.14 2.47 -8.52
N GLY A 57 7.43 2.16 -8.71
CA GLY A 57 8.52 3.11 -8.46
C GLY A 57 8.99 3.20 -7.00
N VAL A 58 8.30 2.52 -6.08
CA VAL A 58 8.73 2.30 -4.69
C VAL A 58 8.20 0.96 -4.19
N SER A 59 8.92 0.26 -3.31
CA SER A 59 8.39 -0.93 -2.65
C SER A 59 7.29 -0.57 -1.65
N ILE A 60 6.28 -1.42 -1.52
CA ILE A 60 5.19 -1.21 -0.56
C ILE A 60 5.72 -1.17 0.88
N TYR A 61 6.72 -1.99 1.21
CA TYR A 61 7.46 -1.92 2.47
C TYR A 61 8.00 -0.51 2.75
N ARG A 62 8.68 0.09 1.76
CA ARG A 62 9.24 1.44 1.91
C ARG A 62 8.16 2.53 1.91
N LEU A 63 7.04 2.32 1.22
CA LEU A 63 5.90 3.23 1.21
C LEU A 63 5.30 3.37 2.62
N PHE A 64 5.10 2.25 3.31
CA PHE A 64 4.50 2.23 4.66
C PHE A 64 5.55 2.27 5.78
N GLY A 65 6.84 2.11 5.47
CA GLY A 65 7.91 2.02 6.46
C GLY A 65 7.93 0.69 7.21
N ILE A 66 7.42 -0.38 6.59
CA ILE A 66 7.37 -1.74 7.15
C ILE A 66 8.64 -2.46 6.71
N SER A 67 9.37 -3.06 7.64
CA SER A 67 10.52 -3.90 7.30
C SER A 67 10.03 -5.28 6.82
N PRO A 68 10.60 -5.85 5.75
CA PRO A 68 10.24 -7.20 5.31
C PRO A 68 10.56 -8.29 6.34
N GLU A 69 11.41 -7.97 7.32
CA GLU A 69 11.79 -8.85 8.44
C GLU A 69 10.72 -8.93 9.53
N ASP A 70 9.74 -8.03 9.54
CA ASP A 70 8.63 -8.00 10.51
C ASP A 70 7.67 -9.20 10.36
N ARG A 71 7.76 -9.93 9.23
CA ARG A 71 6.99 -11.16 8.97
C ARG A 71 7.58 -12.43 9.61
N ARG A 72 8.59 -12.30 10.48
CA ARG A 72 9.37 -13.44 10.98
C ARG A 72 9.13 -13.75 12.46
N VAL A 73 7.87 -13.72 12.90
CA VAL A 73 7.36 -14.40 14.10
C VAL A 73 5.93 -14.79 13.73
N GLU A 74 5.58 -16.04 13.47
CA GLU A 74 5.48 -17.13 14.44
C GLU A 74 5.96 -18.45 13.80
N SER A 75 6.75 -19.22 14.55
CA SER A 75 7.12 -20.62 14.27
C SER A 75 6.54 -21.52 15.34
#